data_AF-A0A2S5P4J4-F1
#
_entry.id   AF-A0A2S5P4J4-F1
#
_cell.length_a   1.000
_cell.length_b   1.000
_cell.length_c   1.000
_cell.angle_alpha   90.00
_cell.angle_beta   90.00
_cell.angle_gamma   90.00
#
_symmetry.space_group_name_H-M   'P 1'
#
loop_
_entity.id
_entity.type
_entity.pdbx_description
1 polymer ?
#
loop_
_entity_poly.entity_id
_entity_poly.type
_entity_poly.pdbx_seq_one_letter_code
_entity_poly.pdbx_strand_id
1 'polypeptide(L)'
;MIFAVFATLLVALPALAHDIPPPEASAREITAGGQLVGCALDFTVAFKDHLYRKGAPTAITGSLNLMSATDGSKLVGSFKMVSIDITDAGGLQRFKVETATVFGGGIKPVEAKAIQCEEPLNYCAAYAPVAFIERLTDMLASSSVRLGFN
;
A
#
# COMPACT_ATOMS: atom_id res chain seq x y z
N MET A 1 -61.82 13.84 22.10
CA MET A 1 -60.51 13.26 22.48
C MET A 1 -59.92 12.63 21.23
N ILE A 2 -58.84 13.18 20.66
CA ILE A 2 -58.19 12.67 19.45
C ILE A 2 -56.87 12.03 19.89
N PHE A 3 -56.74 10.72 19.66
CA PHE A 3 -55.50 9.98 19.88
C PHE A 3 -54.56 10.20 18.69
N ALA A 4 -53.42 10.85 18.93
CA ALA A 4 -52.32 10.92 17.96
C ALA A 4 -51.47 9.65 18.11
N VAL A 5 -51.41 8.83 17.06
CA VAL A 5 -50.49 7.69 16.97
C VAL A 5 -49.16 8.22 16.44
N PHE A 6 -48.17 8.34 17.31
CA PHE A 6 -46.78 8.57 16.91
C PHE A 6 -46.19 7.24 16.44
N ALA A 7 -46.08 7.06 15.12
CA ALA A 7 -45.29 5.97 14.55
C ALA A 7 -43.82 6.41 14.52
N THR A 8 -43.04 6.00 15.51
CA THR A 8 -41.59 6.17 15.50
C THR A 8 -40.99 5.13 14.57
N LEU A 9 -40.64 5.55 13.35
CA LEU A 9 -39.88 4.73 12.41
C LEU A 9 -38.42 4.66 12.91
N LEU A 10 -38.11 3.69 13.77
CA LEU A 10 -36.71 3.36 14.06
C LEU A 10 -36.13 2.64 12.84
N VAL A 11 -35.46 3.39 11.96
CA VAL A 11 -34.53 2.81 10.99
C VAL A 11 -33.31 2.37 11.80
N ALA A 12 -33.27 1.09 12.17
CA ALA A 12 -32.04 0.47 12.63
C ALA A 12 -31.06 0.45 11.45
N LEU A 13 -30.19 1.44 11.37
CA LEU A 13 -29.00 1.38 10.53
C LEU A 13 -28.18 0.19 11.05
N PRO A 14 -27.86 -0.83 10.22
CA PRO A 14 -26.92 -1.85 10.64
C PRO A 14 -25.57 -1.17 10.86
N ALA A 15 -25.17 -1.08 12.12
CA ALA A 15 -23.82 -0.72 12.50
C ALA A 15 -22.89 -1.88 12.08
N LEU A 16 -22.41 -1.83 10.85
CA LEU A 16 -21.21 -2.54 10.43
C LEU A 16 -20.21 -1.50 9.92
N ALA A 17 -19.83 -0.58 10.81
CA ALA A 17 -18.53 0.04 10.69
C ALA A 17 -17.51 -1.10 10.94
N HIS A 18 -17.13 -1.82 9.89
CA HIS A 18 -15.87 -2.55 9.90
C HIS A 18 -14.80 -1.47 10.09
N ASP A 19 -14.31 -1.36 11.33
CA ASP A 19 -13.20 -0.48 11.65
C ASP A 19 -12.01 -0.92 10.80
N ILE A 20 -11.53 0.01 9.99
CA ILE A 20 -10.35 -0.21 9.17
C ILE A 20 -9.15 -0.17 10.11
N PRO A 21 -8.33 -1.23 10.14
CA PRO A 21 -7.15 -1.23 10.99
C PRO A 21 -6.23 -0.06 10.61
N PRO A 22 -5.54 0.55 11.58
CA PRO A 22 -4.60 1.61 11.28
C PRO A 22 -3.50 1.09 10.33
N PRO A 23 -2.94 1.95 9.48
CA PRO A 23 -1.82 1.56 8.63
C PRO A 23 -0.62 1.17 9.49
N GLU A 24 0.10 0.14 9.07
CA GLU A 24 1.31 -0.36 9.72
C GLU A 24 2.50 -0.21 8.78
N ALA A 25 3.67 0.13 9.33
CA ALA A 25 4.92 0.15 8.59
C ALA A 25 6.09 -0.27 9.49
N SER A 26 7.01 -1.07 8.94
CA SER A 26 8.20 -1.54 9.64
C SER A 26 9.43 -1.40 8.76
N ALA A 27 10.46 -0.72 9.26
CA ALA A 27 11.76 -0.64 8.62
C ALA A 27 12.70 -1.72 9.18
N ARG A 28 13.50 -2.33 8.30
CA ARG A 28 14.54 -3.29 8.68
C ARG A 28 15.81 -3.11 7.84
N GLU A 29 16.94 -3.34 8.49
CA GLU A 29 18.23 -3.46 7.82
C GLU A 29 18.43 -4.90 7.34
N ILE A 30 19.01 -5.05 6.15
CA ILE A 30 19.35 -6.35 5.56
C ILE A 30 20.87 -6.46 5.57
N THR A 31 21.38 -7.43 6.31
CA THR A 31 22.82 -7.70 6.41
C THR A 31 23.18 -9.04 5.77
N ALA A 32 24.34 -9.09 5.12
CA ALA A 32 24.94 -10.32 4.60
C ALA A 32 26.43 -10.34 4.92
N GLY A 33 26.93 -11.41 5.53
CA GLY A 33 28.32 -11.51 5.95
C GLY A 33 28.75 -10.43 6.97
N GLY A 34 27.82 -9.91 7.78
CA GLY A 34 28.07 -8.83 8.74
C GLY A 34 28.13 -7.43 8.14
N GLN A 35 27.88 -7.27 6.83
CA GLN A 35 27.80 -5.97 6.15
C GLN A 35 26.35 -5.60 5.84
N LEU A 36 26.03 -4.30 5.95
CA LEU A 36 24.75 -3.77 5.49
C LEU A 36 24.70 -3.85 3.96
N VAL A 37 23.77 -4.65 3.43
CA VAL A 37 23.56 -4.84 1.99
C VAL A 37 22.24 -4.24 1.50
N GLY A 38 21.39 -3.78 2.40
CA GLY A 38 20.20 -3.03 2.03
C GLY A 38 19.31 -2.63 3.19
N CYS A 39 18.24 -1.91 2.86
CA CYS A 39 17.17 -1.52 3.77
C CYS A 39 15.84 -1.91 3.13
N ALA A 40 14.87 -2.31 3.96
CA ALA A 40 13.50 -2.57 3.55
C ALA A 40 12.53 -1.80 4.44
N LEU A 41 11.47 -1.28 3.84
CA LEU A 41 10.31 -0.72 4.50
C LEU A 41 9.10 -1.53 4.05
N ASP A 42 8.57 -2.37 4.91
CA ASP A 42 7.34 -3.10 4.69
C ASP A 42 6.15 -2.28 5.21
N PHE A 43 5.01 -2.35 4.54
CA PHE A 43 3.81 -1.62 4.95
C PHE A 43 2.54 -2.42 4.67
N THR A 44 1.51 -2.13 5.46
CA THR A 44 0.13 -2.62 5.28
C THR A 44 -0.83 -1.46 5.46
N VAL A 45 -1.73 -1.26 4.51
CA VAL A 45 -2.76 -0.23 4.56
C VAL A 45 -4.10 -0.84 4.18
N ALA A 46 -5.10 -0.71 5.05
CA ALA A 46 -6.48 -1.00 4.71
C ALA A 46 -7.25 0.31 4.48
N PHE A 47 -8.22 0.31 3.56
CA PHE A 47 -9.05 1.47 3.22
C PHE A 47 -10.40 1.01 2.63
N LYS A 48 -11.38 1.93 2.56
CA LYS A 48 -12.66 1.68 1.86
C LYS A 48 -12.52 2.09 0.41
N ASP A 49 -12.73 1.17 -0.52
CA ASP A 49 -12.72 1.48 -1.94
C ASP A 49 -14.11 1.95 -2.40
N HIS A 50 -14.31 3.27 -2.41
CA HIS A 50 -15.53 3.90 -2.90
C HIS A 50 -15.58 4.06 -4.43
N LEU A 51 -14.47 3.80 -5.14
CA LEU A 51 -14.40 3.99 -6.58
C LEU A 51 -14.86 2.73 -7.32
N TYR A 52 -14.33 1.57 -6.98
CA TYR A 52 -14.62 0.32 -7.70
C TYR A 52 -15.48 -0.65 -6.90
N ARG A 53 -15.44 -0.57 -5.57
CA ARG A 53 -16.12 -1.54 -4.69
C ARG A 53 -17.16 -0.94 -3.74
N LYS A 54 -17.70 0.24 -4.08
CA LYS A 54 -18.85 0.87 -3.37
C LYS A 54 -18.65 1.01 -1.85
N GLY A 55 -17.40 1.17 -1.40
CA GLY A 55 -17.03 1.32 0.01
C GLY A 55 -16.66 0.00 0.70
N ALA A 56 -16.54 -1.11 -0.04
CA ALA A 56 -16.03 -2.36 0.52
C ALA A 56 -14.58 -2.19 1.02
N PRO A 57 -14.19 -2.90 2.09
CA PRO A 57 -12.82 -2.88 2.57
C PRO A 57 -11.85 -3.54 1.58
N THR A 58 -10.72 -2.88 1.36
CA THR A 58 -9.59 -3.36 0.57
C THR A 58 -8.31 -3.09 1.36
N ALA A 59 -7.34 -3.98 1.23
CA ALA A 59 -6.04 -3.86 1.86
C ALA A 59 -4.92 -4.00 0.83
N ILE A 60 -3.83 -3.29 1.07
CA ILE A 60 -2.60 -3.37 0.29
C ILE A 60 -1.46 -3.63 1.25
N THR A 61 -0.64 -4.60 0.88
CA THR A 61 0.64 -4.86 1.53
C THR A 61 1.75 -4.65 0.52
N GLY A 62 2.88 -4.11 0.95
CA GLY A 62 4.00 -3.90 0.05
C GLY A 62 5.31 -3.70 0.75
N SER A 63 6.36 -3.54 -0.05
CA SER A 63 7.70 -3.28 0.42
C SER A 63 8.42 -2.31 -0.49
N LEU A 64 9.14 -1.35 0.10
CA LEU A 64 10.12 -0.50 -0.56
C LEU A 64 11.51 -0.96 -0.13
N ASN A 65 12.38 -1.33 -1.06
CA ASN A 65 13.70 -1.84 -0.74
C ASN A 65 14.78 -1.03 -1.44
N LEU A 66 15.88 -0.77 -0.74
CA LEU A 66 17.13 -0.28 -1.31
C LEU A 66 18.19 -1.35 -1.06
N MET A 67 18.70 -1.97 -2.11
CA MET A 67 19.67 -3.07 -1.99
C MET A 67 20.92 -2.79 -2.80
N SER A 68 22.06 -3.27 -2.35
CA SER A 68 23.26 -3.35 -3.18
C SER A 68 23.09 -4.48 -4.21
N ALA A 69 23.52 -4.24 -5.44
CA ALA A 69 23.63 -5.28 -6.45
C ALA A 69 24.62 -6.36 -6.00
N THR A 70 24.48 -7.55 -6.57
CA THR A 70 25.28 -8.73 -6.20
C THR A 70 26.80 -8.52 -6.32
N ASP A 71 27.23 -7.61 -7.19
CA ASP A 71 28.63 -7.23 -7.40
C ASP A 71 29.09 -6.03 -6.54
N GLY A 72 28.21 -5.47 -5.70
CA GLY A 72 28.46 -4.29 -4.88
C GLY A 72 28.61 -2.97 -5.65
N SER A 73 28.44 -2.98 -6.98
CA SER A 73 28.80 -1.84 -7.84
C SER A 73 27.75 -0.72 -7.86
N LYS A 74 26.51 -1.05 -7.51
CA LYS A 74 25.36 -0.15 -7.60
C LYS A 74 24.31 -0.49 -6.55
N LEU A 75 23.59 0.53 -6.11
CA LEU A 75 22.34 0.34 -5.38
C LEU A 75 21.21 0.04 -6.38
N VAL A 76 20.11 -0.54 -5.90
CA VAL A 76 18.89 -0.81 -6.66
C VAL A 76 17.70 -0.53 -5.73
N GLY A 77 16.82 0.36 -6.16
CA GLY A 77 15.53 0.56 -5.49
C GLY A 77 14.50 -0.43 -6.05
N SER A 78 13.67 -1.03 -5.22
CA SER A 78 12.53 -1.84 -5.65
C SER A 78 11.27 -1.52 -4.87
N PHE A 79 10.13 -1.69 -5.54
CA PHE A 79 8.79 -1.61 -4.94
C PHE A 79 8.03 -2.86 -5.31
N LYS A 80 7.42 -3.48 -4.30
CA LYS A 80 6.51 -4.60 -4.46
C LYS A 80 5.18 -4.24 -3.81
N MET A 81 4.08 -4.61 -4.45
CA MET A 81 2.74 -4.37 -3.93
C MET A 81 1.84 -5.56 -4.20
N VAL A 82 1.02 -5.89 -3.21
CA VAL A 82 0.03 -6.98 -3.24
C VAL A 82 -1.27 -6.39 -2.74
N SER A 83 -2.35 -6.60 -3.48
CA SER A 83 -3.66 -6.10 -3.12
C SER A 83 -4.63 -7.23 -2.78
N ILE A 84 -5.46 -6.97 -1.79
CA ILE A 84 -6.41 -7.92 -1.21
C ILE A 84 -7.75 -7.22 -1.06
N ASP A 85 -8.74 -7.78 -1.71
CA ASP A 85 -10.14 -7.47 -1.52
C ASP A 85 -10.73 -8.31 -0.40
N ILE A 86 -11.42 -7.64 0.52
CA ILE A 86 -12.25 -8.31 1.53
C ILE A 86 -13.67 -8.36 0.96
N THR A 87 -14.23 -9.56 0.83
CA THR A 87 -15.59 -9.77 0.33
C THR A 87 -16.61 -9.61 1.46
N ASP A 88 -17.87 -9.36 1.10
CA ASP A 88 -18.95 -9.21 2.09
C ASP A 88 -19.16 -10.46 2.95
N ALA A 89 -18.70 -11.63 2.48
CA ALA A 89 -18.70 -12.90 3.22
C ALA A 89 -17.44 -13.11 4.08
N GLY A 90 -16.57 -12.11 4.21
CA GLY A 90 -15.29 -12.19 4.93
C GLY A 90 -14.19 -12.96 4.19
N GLY A 91 -14.38 -13.26 2.90
CA GLY A 91 -13.38 -13.89 2.07
C GLY A 91 -12.27 -12.91 1.68
N LEU A 92 -11.05 -13.43 1.48
CA LEU A 92 -9.91 -12.66 0.97
C LEU A 92 -9.65 -13.04 -0.48
N GLN A 93 -9.70 -12.07 -1.39
CA GLN A 93 -9.42 -12.26 -2.80
C GLN A 93 -8.30 -11.34 -3.24
N ARG A 94 -7.25 -11.88 -3.88
CA ARG A 94 -6.22 -11.03 -4.49
C ARG A 94 -6.70 -10.51 -5.83
N PHE A 95 -6.35 -9.27 -6.16
CA PHE A 95 -6.51 -8.71 -7.49
C PHE A 95 -5.16 -8.26 -8.05
N LYS A 96 -5.07 -8.27 -9.38
CA LYS A 96 -3.85 -7.87 -10.08
C LYS A 96 -3.77 -6.35 -10.09
N VAL A 97 -2.64 -5.82 -9.65
CA VAL A 97 -2.28 -4.43 -9.86
C VAL A 97 -1.45 -4.31 -11.13
N GLU A 98 -1.90 -3.52 -12.09
CA GLU A 98 -1.18 -3.36 -13.36
C GLU A 98 -0.10 -2.29 -13.29
N THR A 99 -0.39 -1.21 -12.58
CA THR A 99 0.49 -0.07 -12.37
C THR A 99 0.43 0.37 -10.92
N ALA A 100 1.58 0.77 -10.39
CA ALA A 100 1.64 1.41 -9.09
C ALA A 100 2.76 2.43 -9.07
N THR A 101 2.49 3.56 -8.42
CA THR A 101 3.40 4.69 -8.32
C THR A 101 3.55 5.08 -6.86
N VAL A 102 4.79 5.36 -6.51
CA VAL A 102 5.16 5.89 -5.22
C VAL A 102 5.41 7.39 -5.38
N PHE A 103 4.69 8.19 -4.58
CA PHE A 103 4.80 9.63 -4.54
C PHE A 103 5.48 10.06 -3.23
N GLY A 104 6.12 11.22 -3.25
CA GLY A 104 6.70 11.85 -2.07
C GLY A 104 5.91 13.09 -1.69
N GLY A 105 6.57 14.02 -1.00
CA GLY A 105 5.94 15.29 -0.62
C GLY A 105 5.39 16.09 -1.82
N GLY A 106 6.00 15.94 -2.99
CA GLY A 106 5.53 16.51 -4.27
C GLY A 106 4.72 15.55 -5.16
N ILE A 107 4.14 16.09 -6.24
CA ILE A 107 3.24 15.36 -7.17
C ILE A 107 3.99 14.62 -8.30
N LYS A 108 5.28 14.89 -8.52
CA LYS A 108 6.03 14.23 -9.60
C LYS A 108 6.09 12.73 -9.33
N PRO A 109 5.70 11.82 -10.21
CA PRO A 109 5.87 10.38 -9.99
C PRO A 109 7.37 10.03 -9.99
N VAL A 110 7.77 9.00 -9.24
CA VAL A 110 9.10 8.42 -9.45
C VAL A 110 9.00 7.50 -10.65
N GLU A 111 9.82 7.73 -11.67
CA GLU A 111 9.89 6.82 -12.82
C GLU A 111 10.32 5.44 -12.33
N ALA A 112 9.40 4.49 -12.47
CA ALA A 112 9.58 3.11 -12.11
C ALA A 112 9.56 2.27 -13.37
N LYS A 113 10.47 1.30 -13.48
CA LYS A 113 10.40 0.28 -14.51
C LYS A 113 9.67 -0.92 -13.94
N ALA A 114 8.49 -1.23 -14.48
CA ALA A 114 7.80 -2.47 -14.13
C ALA A 114 8.71 -3.67 -14.45
N ILE A 115 8.79 -4.61 -13.51
CA ILE A 115 9.55 -5.86 -13.63
C ILE A 115 8.63 -7.04 -13.33
N GLN A 116 9.03 -8.22 -13.80
CA GLN A 116 8.27 -9.43 -13.54
C GLN A 116 8.38 -9.81 -12.06
N CYS A 117 7.24 -9.96 -11.39
CA CYS A 117 7.17 -10.60 -10.08
C CYS A 117 7.24 -12.13 -10.20
N GLU A 118 7.69 -12.80 -9.15
CA GLU A 118 7.53 -14.26 -8.98
C GLU A 118 6.05 -14.67 -8.99
N GLU A 119 5.21 -13.86 -8.35
CA GLU A 119 3.77 -14.07 -8.22
C GLU A 119 2.99 -13.20 -9.22
N PRO A 120 2.16 -13.77 -10.12
CA PRO A 120 1.54 -13.04 -11.23
C PRO A 120 0.56 -11.92 -10.86
N LEU A 121 -0.02 -11.99 -9.66
CA LEU A 121 -0.99 -11.00 -9.16
C LEU A 121 -0.31 -9.82 -8.45
N ASN A 122 0.99 -9.91 -8.19
CA ASN A 122 1.73 -8.85 -7.53
C ASN A 122 2.21 -7.82 -8.56
N TYR A 123 2.39 -6.59 -8.10
CA TYR A 123 3.10 -5.57 -8.84
C TYR A 123 4.53 -5.45 -8.33
N CYS A 124 5.50 -5.38 -9.25
CA CYS A 124 6.91 -5.19 -8.95
C CYS A 124 7.47 -4.12 -9.87
N ALA A 125 8.24 -3.19 -9.31
CA ALA A 125 8.97 -2.19 -10.07
C ALA A 125 10.38 -1.98 -9.52
N ALA A 126 11.29 -1.63 -10.41
CA ALA A 126 12.64 -1.19 -10.10
C ALA A 126 12.76 0.32 -10.31
N TYR A 127 13.56 0.96 -9.47
CA TYR A 127 13.84 2.39 -9.54
C TYR A 127 15.32 2.64 -9.78
N ALA A 128 15.61 3.74 -10.47
CA ALA A 128 16.93 4.32 -10.45
C ALA A 128 17.29 4.70 -8.99
N PRO A 129 18.48 4.35 -8.48
CA PRO A 129 18.78 4.49 -7.06
C PRO A 129 18.73 5.93 -6.56
N VAL A 130 19.21 6.87 -7.38
CA VAL A 130 19.21 8.31 -7.06
C VAL A 130 17.77 8.80 -6.88
N ALA A 131 16.90 8.54 -7.86
CA ALA A 131 15.50 8.93 -7.80
C ALA A 131 14.75 8.27 -6.62
N PHE A 132 15.13 7.04 -6.26
CA PHE A 132 14.56 6.34 -5.11
C PHE A 132 15.00 6.94 -3.77
N ILE A 133 16.30 7.27 -3.62
CA ILE A 133 16.85 7.89 -2.41
C ILE A 133 16.29 9.29 -2.20
N GLU A 134 16.24 10.11 -3.25
CA GLU A 134 15.60 11.42 -3.21
C GLU A 134 14.16 11.30 -2.70
N ARG A 135 13.44 10.29 -3.18
CA ARG A 135 12.07 10.07 -2.77
C ARG A 135 11.94 9.61 -1.32
N LEU A 136 12.77 8.67 -0.87
CA LEU A 136 12.77 8.26 0.54
C LEU A 136 13.05 9.46 1.45
N THR A 137 13.95 10.35 1.03
CA THR A 137 14.26 11.59 1.74
C THR A 137 13.04 12.51 1.82
N ASP A 138 12.29 12.68 0.72
CA ASP A 138 11.02 13.43 0.71
C ASP A 138 10.00 12.85 1.69
N MET A 139 9.84 11.52 1.72
CA MET A 139 8.88 10.84 2.60
C MET A 139 9.23 11.00 4.08
N LEU A 140 10.53 10.93 4.40
CA LEU A 140 11.02 11.19 5.74
C LEU A 140 10.72 12.64 6.15
N ALA A 141 10.93 13.60 5.25
CA ALA A 141 10.64 15.00 5.49
C ALA A 141 9.12 15.26 5.65
N SER A 142 8.27 14.59 4.87
CA SER A 142 6.82 14.76 4.92
C SER A 142 6.12 13.84 5.94
N SER A 143 6.86 12.95 6.61
CA SER A 143 6.33 11.91 7.50
C SER A 143 5.14 11.15 6.88
N SER A 144 5.16 10.95 5.56
CA SER A 144 4.05 10.36 4.82
C SER A 144 4.52 9.70 3.53
N VAL A 145 3.92 8.55 3.23
CA VAL A 145 4.07 7.84 1.95
C VAL A 145 2.75 7.96 1.21
N ARG A 146 2.81 8.36 -0.06
CA ARG A 146 1.64 8.43 -0.93
C ARG A 146 1.79 7.39 -2.02
N LEU A 147 0.76 6.58 -2.22
CA LEU A 147 0.74 5.50 -3.20
C LEU A 147 -0.46 5.71 -4.12
N GLY A 148 -0.29 5.43 -5.40
CA GLY A 148 -1.37 5.36 -6.37
C GLY A 148 -1.22 4.10 -7.20
N PHE A 149 -2.33 3.45 -7.51
CA PHE A 149 -2.37 2.17 -8.22
C PHE A 149 -3.72 2.02 -8.94
N ASN A 150 -3.84 1.00 -9.79
CA ASN A 150 -5.05 0.68 -10.55
C ASN A 150 -5.40 -0.81 -10.46
#